data_AF-A0AAD9CV17-F1
#
_entry.id   AF-A0AAD9CV17-F1
#
_cell.length_a   1.000
_cell.length_b   1.000
_cell.length_c   1.000
_cell.angle_alpha   90.00
_cell.angle_beta   90.00
_cell.angle_gamma   90.00
#
_symmetry.space_group_name_H-M   'P 1'
#
loop_
_entity.id
_entity.type
_entity.pdbx_description
1 polymer ?
#
loop_
_entity_poly.entity_id
_entity_poly.type
_entity_poly.pdbx_seq_one_letter_code
_entity_poly.pdbx_strand_id
1 'polypeptide(L)'
;MITRLSLVVKRKRLPSRPLRFLSTQPSPSPKISVVPFRQAPQDVVTRLQTFALFASARPSNFASAALRFLLGPVGAWLSETFGFGSTLRLREMKAVYYPIWRTDVIYEGKVGQSGKKMDHHGWIGARGAYVPGNSFAPLSYLSFSVPPLEDDLAQYDPSKDLEQLGEGFEIVPVPFTASPLGLLEKMEQAVGSYPKFEGLAFDKPTWKPTLVACYPIMFPIYIADFEYEAGEGEMRSMNIVMDAHDENLKHCRISCPPTPEVAERTPRLKNNYYINPVTFVPEKDVFLPFSLTEDIFTPQDEENKKPKWIEIKAPGADLVGMYDSWMSPRPTSLTSIPPSPMVEVEVSEGGVKWDDERIQSWSGEERMENEEFFDVALEARLAEAKVQRLESMRQQSDPSTLDDRNVMVLGGPEKEKGLFQSVNEMIEAAKAGQKDAERRLEEARPKWLRKWVSRQEGAKRDGSKQDAAKQETDGRVDQ
;
A
#
# COMPACT_ATOMS: atom_id res chain seq x y z
N MET A 1 -28.56 48.67 4.50
CA MET A 1 -29.44 47.52 4.79
C MET A 1 -29.47 46.62 3.56
N ILE A 2 -28.67 45.55 3.55
CA ILE A 2 -28.66 44.55 2.47
C ILE A 2 -29.08 43.23 3.10
N THR A 3 -30.30 42.80 2.79
CA THR A 3 -30.92 41.60 3.33
C THR A 3 -30.40 40.38 2.57
N ARG A 4 -29.56 39.56 3.22
CA ARG A 4 -29.14 38.25 2.69
C ARG A 4 -30.28 37.24 2.87
N LEU A 5 -30.92 36.86 1.77
CA LEU A 5 -31.80 35.70 1.70
C LEU A 5 -30.95 34.43 1.64
N SER A 6 -30.79 33.75 2.78
CA SER A 6 -30.21 32.41 2.86
C SER A 6 -31.27 31.36 2.50
N LEU A 7 -31.11 30.76 1.32
CA LEU A 7 -31.96 29.68 0.82
C LEU A 7 -31.56 28.36 1.50
N VAL A 8 -32.29 27.99 2.56
CA VAL A 8 -32.12 26.71 3.26
C VAL A 8 -32.75 25.61 2.42
N VAL A 9 -31.93 24.92 1.63
CA VAL A 9 -32.36 23.71 0.91
C VAL A 9 -32.45 22.55 1.90
N LYS A 10 -33.67 22.27 2.39
CA LYS A 10 -33.97 21.05 3.15
C LYS A 10 -33.85 19.83 2.24
N ARG A 11 -32.67 19.20 2.19
CA ARG A 11 -32.52 17.86 1.60
C ARG A 11 -33.30 16.86 2.46
N LYS A 12 -34.34 16.25 1.89
CA LYS A 12 -35.06 15.12 2.50
C LYS A 12 -34.05 13.97 2.69
N ARG A 13 -33.69 13.66 3.95
CA ARG A 13 -32.97 12.43 4.28
C ARG A 13 -33.90 11.27 3.96
N LEU A 14 -33.58 10.50 2.92
CA LEU A 14 -34.22 9.21 2.68
C LEU A 14 -33.94 8.32 3.89
N PRO A 15 -34.94 7.57 4.40
CA PRO A 15 -34.70 6.64 5.50
C PRO A 15 -33.76 5.55 5.01
N SER A 16 -32.53 5.54 5.53
CA SER A 16 -31.60 4.43 5.40
C SER A 16 -32.21 3.22 6.10
N ARG A 17 -32.95 2.40 5.35
CA ARG A 17 -33.33 1.06 5.82
C ARG A 17 -32.02 0.30 6.10
N PRO A 18 -31.82 -0.23 7.32
CA PRO A 18 -30.72 -1.15 7.54
C PRO A 18 -30.97 -2.36 6.66
N LEU A 19 -30.15 -2.51 5.60
CA LEU A 19 -30.07 -3.75 4.85
C LEU A 19 -29.55 -4.80 5.84
N ARG A 20 -30.47 -5.54 6.47
CA ARG A 20 -30.16 -6.84 7.04
C ARG A 20 -29.78 -7.74 5.87
N PHE A 21 -28.50 -7.71 5.51
CA PHE A 21 -27.87 -8.77 4.74
C PHE A 21 -27.87 -10.02 5.64
N LEU A 22 -29.04 -10.68 5.76
CA LEU A 22 -29.11 -12.10 6.10
C LEU A 22 -28.61 -12.84 4.87
N SER A 23 -27.30 -12.73 4.68
CA SER A 23 -26.63 -13.26 3.53
C SER A 23 -26.42 -14.74 3.78
N THR A 24 -26.97 -15.56 2.89
CA THR A 24 -26.41 -16.86 2.54
C THR A 24 -25.01 -16.64 1.97
N GLN A 25 -24.09 -16.07 2.76
CA GLN A 25 -22.71 -15.96 2.33
C GLN A 25 -22.19 -17.37 2.20
N PRO A 26 -21.62 -17.74 1.05
CA PRO A 26 -20.85 -18.97 0.96
C PRO A 26 -19.81 -18.97 2.08
N SER A 27 -19.42 -20.16 2.53
CA SER A 27 -18.29 -20.33 3.45
C SER A 27 -17.14 -19.38 3.06
N PRO A 28 -16.49 -18.71 4.02
CA PRO A 28 -15.36 -17.87 3.69
C PRO A 28 -14.33 -18.65 2.87
N SER A 29 -13.69 -17.97 1.93
CA SER A 29 -12.67 -18.58 1.08
C SER A 29 -11.57 -19.18 1.96
N PRO A 30 -11.08 -20.40 1.65
CA PRO A 30 -10.02 -21.04 2.42
C PRO A 30 -8.67 -20.32 2.31
N LYS A 31 -8.55 -19.34 1.40
CA LYS A 31 -7.35 -18.51 1.26
C LYS A 31 -7.26 -17.42 2.33
N ILE A 32 -8.38 -17.08 2.99
CA ILE A 32 -8.41 -16.05 4.02
C ILE A 32 -7.64 -16.55 5.22
N SER A 33 -6.58 -15.83 5.58
CA SER A 33 -5.80 -16.08 6.78
C SER A 33 -6.26 -15.17 7.91
N VAL A 34 -5.97 -15.51 9.16
CA VAL A 34 -6.40 -14.75 10.33
C VAL A 34 -5.23 -14.44 11.25
N VAL A 35 -5.21 -13.22 11.78
CA VAL A 35 -4.31 -12.84 12.88
C VAL A 35 -5.11 -12.86 14.18
N PRO A 36 -4.67 -13.56 15.23
CA PRO A 36 -5.44 -13.65 16.47
C PRO A 36 -5.44 -12.33 17.24
N PHE A 37 -6.49 -12.06 18.01
CA PHE A 37 -6.49 -11.00 19.01
C PHE A 37 -5.50 -11.37 20.12
N ARG A 38 -4.48 -10.53 20.31
CA ARG A 38 -3.49 -10.66 21.39
C ARG A 38 -3.81 -9.78 22.61
N GLN A 39 -4.82 -8.91 22.49
CA GLN A 39 -5.17 -7.94 23.53
C GLN A 39 -6.54 -8.22 24.13
N ALA A 40 -6.60 -8.26 25.46
CA ALA A 40 -7.85 -8.40 26.20
C ALA A 40 -8.68 -7.10 26.14
N PRO A 41 -10.02 -7.18 26.01
CA PRO A 41 -10.88 -6.00 25.91
C PRO A 41 -10.71 -4.99 27.04
N GLN A 42 -10.48 -5.45 28.27
CA GLN A 42 -10.36 -4.58 29.46
C GLN A 42 -9.12 -3.68 29.40
N ASP A 43 -8.00 -4.22 28.92
CA ASP A 43 -6.75 -3.48 28.76
C ASP A 43 -6.87 -2.46 27.62
N VAL A 44 -7.54 -2.87 26.54
CA VAL A 44 -7.83 -2.00 25.39
C VAL A 44 -8.68 -0.80 25.80
N VAL A 45 -9.76 -1.01 26.58
CA VAL A 45 -10.62 0.09 27.06
C VAL A 45 -9.80 1.16 27.79
N THR A 46 -8.94 0.74 28.71
CA THR A 46 -8.11 1.67 29.51
C THR A 46 -7.18 2.51 28.61
N ARG A 47 -6.57 1.86 27.61
CA ARG A 47 -5.68 2.55 26.67
C ARG A 47 -6.43 3.48 25.73
N LEU A 48 -7.51 3.01 25.13
CA LEU A 48 -8.36 3.80 24.25
C LEU A 48 -8.93 5.02 24.96
N GLN A 49 -9.37 4.89 26.21
CA GLN A 49 -9.81 6.02 27.05
C GLN A 49 -8.70 7.05 27.23
N THR A 50 -7.48 6.60 27.52
CA THR A 50 -6.33 7.52 27.70
C THR A 50 -6.05 8.30 26.42
N PHE A 51 -6.12 7.65 25.26
CA PHE A 51 -5.95 8.30 23.97
C PHE A 51 -7.12 9.23 23.61
N ALA A 52 -8.36 8.83 23.91
CA ALA A 52 -9.56 9.64 23.72
C ALA A 52 -9.50 10.96 24.52
N LEU A 53 -8.99 10.90 25.75
CA LEU A 53 -8.77 12.09 26.57
C LEU A 53 -7.81 13.07 25.88
N PHE A 54 -6.70 12.60 25.31
CA PHE A 54 -5.80 13.45 24.51
C PHE A 54 -6.48 14.00 23.25
N ALA A 55 -7.20 13.16 22.51
CA ALA A 55 -7.84 13.52 21.25
C ALA A 55 -8.97 14.56 21.41
N SER A 56 -9.63 14.59 22.57
CA SER A 56 -10.71 15.56 22.87
C SER A 56 -10.24 17.01 22.96
N ALA A 57 -8.93 17.25 23.05
CA ALA A 57 -8.30 18.58 23.07
C ALA A 57 -8.79 19.55 24.17
N ARG A 58 -9.50 19.06 25.18
CA ARG A 58 -9.90 19.84 26.36
C ARG A 58 -8.78 19.85 27.41
N PRO A 59 -8.44 21.01 28.02
CA PRO A 59 -7.38 21.09 29.02
C PRO A 59 -7.56 20.14 30.21
N SER A 60 -8.80 19.97 30.70
CA SER A 60 -9.12 19.03 31.79
C SER A 60 -8.91 17.57 31.39
N ASN A 61 -9.28 17.19 30.17
CA ASN A 61 -9.07 15.85 29.65
C ASN A 61 -7.58 15.58 29.37
N PHE A 62 -6.84 16.58 28.86
CA PHE A 62 -5.40 16.50 28.69
C PHE A 62 -4.68 16.29 30.03
N ALA A 63 -5.07 17.06 31.07
CA ALA A 63 -4.52 16.87 32.42
C ALA A 63 -4.81 15.48 32.98
N SER A 64 -6.03 14.96 32.80
CA SER A 64 -6.40 13.58 33.13
C SER A 64 -5.50 12.56 32.43
N ALA A 65 -5.32 12.70 31.12
CA ALA A 65 -4.51 11.80 30.32
C ALA A 65 -3.03 11.83 30.75
N ALA A 66 -2.47 13.02 31.00
CA ALA A 66 -1.11 13.19 31.47
C ALA A 66 -0.89 12.56 32.86
N LEU A 67 -1.84 12.72 33.79
CA LEU A 67 -1.79 12.06 35.11
C LEU A 67 -1.80 10.54 34.97
N ARG A 68 -2.72 9.98 34.17
CA ARG A 68 -2.78 8.53 33.90
C ARG A 68 -1.50 8.00 33.27
N PHE A 69 -0.93 8.74 32.32
CA PHE A 69 0.29 8.35 31.63
C PHE A 69 1.51 8.35 32.55
N LEU A 70 1.68 9.39 33.38
CA LEU A 70 2.86 9.55 34.24
C LEU A 70 2.80 8.73 35.53
N LEU A 71 1.61 8.57 36.11
CA LEU A 71 1.44 7.98 37.45
C LEU A 71 0.65 6.66 37.45
N GLY A 72 0.25 6.16 36.27
CA GLY A 72 -0.50 4.92 36.13
C GLY A 72 -1.78 4.91 36.96
N PRO A 73 -2.03 3.88 37.79
CA PRO A 73 -3.24 3.77 38.62
C PRO A 73 -3.45 4.95 39.59
N VAL A 74 -2.38 5.50 40.17
CA VAL A 74 -2.46 6.66 41.07
C VAL A 74 -2.95 7.90 40.32
N GLY A 75 -2.51 8.06 39.07
CA GLY A 75 -2.97 9.15 38.20
C GLY A 75 -4.44 9.05 37.83
N ALA A 76 -4.95 7.84 37.62
CA ALA A 76 -6.39 7.60 37.38
C ALA A 76 -7.24 8.01 38.59
N TRP A 77 -6.84 7.59 39.80
CA TRP A 77 -7.53 7.98 41.04
C TRP A 77 -7.52 9.50 41.28
N LEU A 78 -6.38 10.16 41.08
CA LEU A 78 -6.28 11.62 41.18
C LEU A 78 -7.21 12.30 40.18
N SER A 79 -7.20 11.85 38.93
CA SER A 79 -8.06 12.39 37.88
C SER A 79 -9.53 12.33 38.26
N GLU A 80 -9.98 11.20 38.79
CA GLU A 80 -11.37 11.01 39.23
C GLU A 80 -11.71 11.93 40.42
N THR A 81 -10.81 12.01 41.40
CA THR A 81 -10.98 12.84 42.60
C THR A 81 -11.12 14.33 42.25
N PHE A 82 -10.34 14.83 41.29
CA PHE A 82 -10.41 16.22 40.84
C PHE A 82 -11.43 16.46 39.71
N GLY A 83 -12.18 15.43 39.30
CA GLY A 83 -13.16 15.52 38.22
C GLY A 83 -12.58 15.74 36.83
N PHE A 84 -11.27 15.55 36.65
CA PHE A 84 -10.62 15.61 35.33
C PHE A 84 -11.06 14.41 34.47
N GLY A 85 -11.34 14.65 33.20
CA GLY A 85 -11.77 13.58 32.28
C GLY A 85 -13.25 13.16 32.39
N SER A 86 -14.01 13.70 33.36
CA SER A 86 -15.43 13.37 33.59
C SER A 86 -16.34 13.66 32.40
N THR A 87 -15.90 14.52 31.49
CA THR A 87 -16.64 14.87 30.26
C THR A 87 -16.55 13.82 29.17
N LEU A 88 -15.66 12.82 29.30
CA LEU A 88 -15.47 11.76 28.33
C LEU A 88 -16.16 10.47 28.79
N ARG A 89 -16.98 9.87 27.93
CA ARG A 89 -17.69 8.62 28.19
C ARG A 89 -17.50 7.64 27.03
N LEU A 90 -17.12 6.40 27.34
CA LEU A 90 -17.18 5.31 26.38
C LEU A 90 -18.66 4.92 26.16
N ARG A 91 -19.12 4.98 24.90
CA ARG A 91 -20.47 4.53 24.54
C ARG A 91 -20.51 3.06 24.23
N GLU A 92 -19.63 2.63 23.34
CA GLU A 92 -19.60 1.29 22.78
C GLU A 92 -18.17 0.95 22.35
N MET A 93 -17.78 -0.32 22.50
CA MET A 93 -16.56 -0.86 21.95
C MET A 93 -16.87 -2.20 21.30
N LYS A 94 -16.36 -2.44 20.08
CA LYS A 94 -16.48 -3.70 19.37
C LYS A 94 -15.11 -4.24 19.00
N ALA A 95 -14.97 -5.55 19.13
CA ALA A 95 -13.90 -6.31 18.48
C ALA A 95 -14.33 -6.59 17.03
N VAL A 96 -13.44 -6.37 16.09
CA VAL A 96 -13.73 -6.47 14.66
C VAL A 96 -12.61 -7.22 13.96
N TYR A 97 -12.97 -8.18 13.12
CA TYR A 97 -12.06 -8.71 12.12
C TYR A 97 -12.15 -7.89 10.85
N TYR A 98 -11.13 -7.06 10.64
CA TYR A 98 -11.06 -6.13 9.53
C TYR A 98 -10.31 -6.74 8.34
N PRO A 99 -10.93 -6.79 7.14
CA PRO A 99 -10.32 -7.42 5.99
C PRO A 99 -9.23 -6.49 5.43
N ILE A 100 -8.02 -7.02 5.35
CA ILE A 100 -6.87 -6.35 4.73
C ILE A 100 -6.28 -7.27 3.68
N TRP A 101 -5.57 -6.67 2.75
CA TRP A 101 -4.70 -7.35 1.81
C TRP A 101 -3.28 -6.92 2.05
N ARG A 102 -2.38 -7.89 2.02
CA ARG A 102 -0.96 -7.66 1.78
C ARG A 102 -0.67 -8.00 0.34
N THR A 103 0.09 -7.17 -0.35
CA THR A 103 0.31 -7.35 -1.78
C THR A 103 1.78 -7.19 -2.13
N ASP A 104 2.34 -8.16 -2.84
CA ASP A 104 3.64 -8.06 -3.48
C ASP A 104 3.43 -7.84 -4.98
N VAL A 105 4.03 -6.80 -5.52
CA VAL A 105 3.78 -6.34 -6.88
C VAL A 105 5.09 -5.97 -7.58
N ILE A 106 5.25 -6.43 -8.82
CA ILE A 106 6.30 -6.04 -9.77
C ILE A 106 5.60 -5.68 -11.07
N TYR A 107 5.76 -4.43 -11.52
CA TYR A 107 5.28 -3.93 -12.82
C TYR A 107 6.46 -3.55 -13.68
N GLU A 108 6.52 -4.06 -14.91
CA GLU A 108 7.60 -3.75 -15.85
C GLU A 108 7.04 -3.17 -17.15
N GLY A 109 7.75 -2.23 -17.76
CA GLY A 109 7.35 -1.63 -19.03
C GLY A 109 8.42 -0.67 -19.57
N LYS A 110 8.16 -0.02 -20.69
CA LYS A 110 9.09 0.97 -21.25
C LYS A 110 8.85 2.36 -20.65
N VAL A 111 9.96 3.06 -20.43
CA VAL A 111 10.03 4.44 -19.96
C VAL A 111 10.99 5.24 -20.82
N GLY A 112 10.79 6.55 -20.87
CA GLY A 112 11.69 7.47 -21.54
C GLY A 112 11.62 8.85 -20.92
N GLN A 113 12.54 9.73 -21.31
CA GLN A 113 12.41 11.14 -20.98
C GLN A 113 11.26 11.74 -21.80
N SER A 114 10.48 12.62 -21.19
CA SER A 114 9.41 13.36 -21.87
C SER A 114 9.96 14.07 -23.11
N GLY A 115 9.50 13.67 -24.29
CA GLY A 115 9.92 14.24 -25.58
C GLY A 115 11.12 13.55 -26.25
N LYS A 116 11.69 12.52 -25.61
CA LYS A 116 12.67 11.61 -26.22
C LYS A 116 12.03 10.24 -26.47
N LYS A 117 12.75 9.35 -27.16
CA LYS A 117 12.28 8.01 -27.51
C LYS A 117 12.16 7.12 -26.26
N MET A 118 11.09 6.34 -26.17
CA MET A 118 10.76 5.44 -25.05
C MET A 118 11.53 4.12 -25.17
N ASP A 119 12.86 4.18 -25.02
CA ASP A 119 13.72 3.04 -25.29
C ASP A 119 14.26 2.35 -24.03
N HIS A 120 13.97 2.87 -22.84
CA HIS A 120 14.45 2.28 -21.59
C HIS A 120 13.41 1.33 -21.02
N HIS A 121 13.86 0.22 -20.47
CA HIS A 121 13.02 -0.66 -19.66
C HIS A 121 12.95 -0.09 -18.25
N GLY A 122 11.78 -0.03 -17.64
CA GLY A 122 11.52 0.49 -16.30
C GLY A 122 10.69 -0.49 -15.48
N TRP A 123 10.81 -0.40 -14.16
CA TRP A 123 10.12 -1.28 -13.23
C TRP A 123 9.63 -0.50 -12.01
N ILE A 124 8.51 -0.93 -11.44
CA ILE A 124 7.99 -0.47 -10.14
C ILE A 124 7.70 -1.70 -9.30
N GLY A 125 8.31 -1.77 -8.12
CA GLY A 125 8.12 -2.82 -7.13
C GLY A 125 7.45 -2.28 -5.87
N ALA A 126 6.65 -3.11 -5.22
CA ALA A 126 6.18 -2.89 -3.86
C ALA A 126 6.08 -4.24 -3.16
N ARG A 127 6.72 -4.36 -1.99
CA ARG A 127 6.64 -5.55 -1.12
C ARG A 127 5.76 -5.24 0.07
N GLY A 128 4.87 -6.16 0.40
CA GLY A 128 3.96 -6.02 1.52
C GLY A 128 3.12 -4.73 1.48
N ALA A 129 2.69 -4.30 0.30
CA ALA A 129 1.78 -3.17 0.19
C ALA A 129 0.46 -3.51 0.89
N TYR A 130 -0.11 -2.55 1.61
CA TYR A 130 -1.38 -2.67 2.29
C TYR A 130 -2.50 -2.17 1.38
N VAL A 131 -3.55 -2.97 1.23
CA VAL A 131 -4.80 -2.56 0.59
C VAL A 131 -5.98 -2.96 1.48
N PRO A 132 -6.91 -2.07 1.83
CA PRO A 132 -8.10 -2.43 2.58
C PRO A 132 -8.99 -3.37 1.76
N GLY A 133 -9.52 -4.43 2.39
CA GLY A 133 -10.37 -5.43 1.71
C GLY A 133 -11.83 -5.03 1.56
N ASN A 134 -12.20 -3.83 1.97
CA ASN A 134 -13.56 -3.29 1.87
C ASN A 134 -13.55 -1.82 1.44
N SER A 135 -14.72 -1.34 1.03
CA SER A 135 -14.90 0.04 0.55
C SER A 135 -15.48 1.01 1.58
N PHE A 136 -15.62 0.58 2.84
CA PHE A 136 -16.33 1.35 3.86
C PHE A 136 -15.46 2.52 4.35
N ALA A 137 -15.78 3.73 3.91
CA ALA A 137 -15.20 4.95 4.46
C ALA A 137 -15.83 5.26 5.84
N PRO A 138 -15.04 5.78 6.81
CA PRO A 138 -13.63 6.15 6.69
C PRO A 138 -12.65 5.01 6.97
N LEU A 139 -13.10 3.82 7.42
CA LEU A 139 -12.20 2.72 7.84
C LEU A 139 -11.25 2.26 6.73
N SER A 140 -11.69 2.27 5.47
CA SER A 140 -10.85 1.96 4.31
C SER A 140 -9.69 2.95 4.09
N TYR A 141 -9.66 4.09 4.78
CA TYR A 141 -8.50 5.00 4.76
C TYR A 141 -7.44 4.69 5.80
N LEU A 142 -7.69 3.69 6.65
CA LEU A 142 -6.72 3.18 7.60
C LEU A 142 -5.86 2.10 6.95
N SER A 143 -4.56 2.38 6.89
CA SER A 143 -3.53 1.36 6.84
C SER A 143 -3.12 1.03 8.27
N PHE A 144 -2.96 -0.26 8.55
CA PHE A 144 -2.37 -0.74 9.80
C PHE A 144 -0.91 -1.09 9.51
N SER A 145 0.00 -0.55 10.33
CA SER A 145 1.42 -0.88 10.25
C SER A 145 1.51 -2.23 10.88
N VAL A 146 1.37 -3.26 10.07
CA VAL A 146 1.54 -4.59 10.56
C VAL A 146 3.05 -4.74 10.81
N PRO A 147 3.51 -4.92 12.07
CA PRO A 147 4.83 -5.46 12.35
C PRO A 147 5.00 -6.76 11.55
N PRO A 148 6.22 -7.32 11.43
CA PRO A 148 6.37 -8.61 10.78
C PRO A 148 5.36 -9.61 11.41
N LEU A 149 4.38 -10.02 10.60
CA LEU A 149 3.45 -11.08 10.98
C LEU A 149 4.25 -12.37 11.08
N GLU A 150 3.69 -13.33 11.81
CA GLU A 150 4.16 -14.71 11.73
C GLU A 150 4.20 -15.15 10.26
N ASP A 151 5.23 -15.92 9.90
CA ASP A 151 5.44 -16.34 8.51
C ASP A 151 4.25 -17.13 7.98
N ASP A 152 3.71 -18.00 8.83
CA ASP A 152 2.50 -18.77 8.61
C ASP A 152 1.37 -18.23 9.48
N LEU A 153 0.24 -17.89 8.86
CA LEU A 153 -0.98 -17.55 9.58
C LEU A 153 -1.98 -18.68 9.46
N ALA A 154 -2.79 -18.86 10.51
CA ALA A 154 -3.88 -19.82 10.46
C ALA A 154 -4.90 -19.42 9.40
N GLN A 155 -5.53 -20.41 8.77
CA GLN A 155 -6.72 -20.19 7.96
C GLN A 155 -7.85 -19.68 8.86
N TYR A 156 -8.60 -18.69 8.38
CA TYR A 156 -9.75 -18.14 9.07
C TYR A 156 -10.88 -19.18 9.19
N ASP A 157 -11.26 -19.49 10.43
CA ASP A 157 -12.39 -20.33 10.81
C ASP A 157 -13.36 -19.51 11.66
N PRO A 158 -14.49 -19.02 11.10
CA PRO A 158 -15.46 -18.23 11.83
C PRO A 158 -15.95 -18.86 13.13
N SER A 159 -16.01 -20.19 13.18
CA SER A 159 -16.55 -20.93 14.33
C SER A 159 -15.64 -20.79 15.55
N LYS A 160 -14.33 -20.73 15.32
CA LYS A 160 -13.30 -20.61 16.35
C LYS A 160 -12.91 -19.16 16.59
N ASP A 161 -12.69 -18.42 15.51
CA ASP A 161 -12.06 -17.11 15.58
C ASP A 161 -13.02 -16.04 16.11
N LEU A 162 -14.32 -16.15 15.84
CA LEU A 162 -15.31 -15.17 16.33
C LEU A 162 -15.60 -15.29 17.83
N GLU A 163 -15.26 -16.43 18.43
CA GLU A 163 -15.48 -16.73 19.85
C GLU A 163 -14.22 -16.60 20.71
N GLN A 164 -13.07 -16.21 20.13
CA GLN A 164 -11.77 -16.27 20.80
C GLN A 164 -11.65 -15.40 22.06
N LEU A 165 -12.46 -14.34 22.18
CA LEU A 165 -12.45 -13.42 23.33
C LEU A 165 -13.32 -13.90 24.49
N GLY A 166 -13.98 -15.06 24.35
CA GLY A 166 -14.83 -15.67 25.37
C GLY A 166 -16.22 -15.06 25.47
N GLU A 167 -16.97 -15.49 26.48
CA GLU A 167 -18.36 -15.08 26.68
C GLU A 167 -18.48 -13.57 26.89
N GLY A 168 -19.37 -12.93 26.13
CA GLY A 168 -19.72 -11.51 26.29
C GLY A 168 -19.00 -10.54 25.35
N PHE A 169 -18.05 -11.00 24.52
CA PHE A 169 -17.40 -10.18 23.49
C PHE A 169 -17.57 -10.81 22.10
N GLU A 170 -18.60 -10.37 21.38
CA GLU A 170 -18.82 -10.76 19.99
C GLU A 170 -17.79 -10.07 19.09
N ILE A 171 -17.02 -10.85 18.33
CA ILE A 171 -16.19 -10.32 17.25
C ILE A 171 -17.03 -10.21 15.99
N VAL A 172 -17.02 -9.02 15.39
CA VAL A 172 -17.76 -8.77 14.16
C VAL A 172 -16.83 -8.93 12.95
N PRO A 173 -17.04 -9.90 12.05
CA PRO A 173 -16.27 -9.97 10.83
C PRO A 173 -16.78 -8.97 9.80
N VAL A 174 -15.88 -8.19 9.22
CA VAL A 174 -16.16 -7.32 8.09
C VAL A 174 -15.86 -8.10 6.80
N PRO A 175 -16.79 -8.19 5.84
CA PRO A 175 -16.58 -8.99 4.64
C PRO A 175 -15.57 -8.34 3.70
N PHE A 176 -14.84 -9.17 2.96
CA PHE A 176 -14.09 -8.72 1.80
C PHE A 176 -15.07 -8.31 0.69
N THR A 177 -15.05 -7.04 0.30
CA THR A 177 -15.88 -6.50 -0.79
C THR A 177 -15.07 -6.02 -1.99
N ALA A 178 -13.76 -5.81 -1.82
CA ALA A 178 -12.88 -5.33 -2.87
C ALA A 178 -11.53 -6.06 -2.86
N SER A 179 -10.92 -6.25 -4.04
CA SER A 179 -9.61 -6.89 -4.19
C SER A 179 -8.53 -5.92 -4.71
N PRO A 180 -7.23 -6.17 -4.46
CA PRO A 180 -6.15 -5.39 -5.04
C PRO A 180 -6.06 -5.53 -6.57
N LEU A 181 -6.69 -6.54 -7.17
CA LEU A 181 -6.58 -6.81 -8.60
C LEU A 181 -7.31 -5.76 -9.44
N GLY A 182 -8.52 -5.34 -9.04
CA GLY A 182 -9.23 -4.24 -9.69
C GLY A 182 -8.58 -2.88 -9.42
N LEU A 183 -7.84 -2.75 -8.31
CA LEU A 183 -6.97 -1.59 -8.08
C LEU A 183 -5.85 -1.53 -9.14
N LEU A 184 -5.24 -2.65 -9.47
CA LEU A 184 -4.20 -2.70 -10.50
C LEU A 184 -4.71 -2.24 -11.88
N GLU A 185 -5.92 -2.64 -12.26
CA GLU A 185 -6.55 -2.18 -13.51
C GLU A 185 -6.70 -0.65 -13.53
N LYS A 186 -7.03 -0.04 -12.38
CA LYS A 186 -7.13 1.41 -12.23
C LYS A 186 -5.76 2.09 -12.27
N MET A 187 -4.75 1.48 -11.65
CA MET A 187 -3.38 1.99 -11.71
C MET A 187 -2.85 1.98 -13.14
N GLU A 188 -3.10 0.93 -13.91
CA GLU A 188 -2.74 0.84 -15.33
C GLU A 188 -3.43 1.95 -16.17
N GLN A 189 -4.70 2.24 -15.88
CA GLN A 189 -5.41 3.37 -16.49
C GLN A 189 -4.80 4.71 -16.10
N ALA A 190 -4.44 4.88 -14.82
CA ALA A 190 -3.85 6.10 -14.29
C ALA A 190 -2.45 6.38 -14.86
N VAL A 191 -1.56 5.38 -14.90
CA VAL A 191 -0.21 5.49 -15.52
C VAL A 191 -0.33 5.98 -16.96
N GLY A 192 -1.34 5.51 -17.70
CA GLY A 192 -1.63 5.98 -19.05
C GLY A 192 -2.15 7.42 -19.14
N SER A 193 -2.73 7.95 -18.06
CA SER A 193 -3.37 9.26 -18.01
C SER A 193 -2.42 10.37 -17.54
N TYR A 194 -1.31 10.00 -16.91
CA TYR A 194 -0.23 10.91 -16.52
C TYR A 194 0.92 10.79 -17.53
N PRO A 195 0.91 11.57 -18.63
CA PRO A 195 1.93 11.46 -19.68
C PRO A 195 3.33 11.86 -19.20
N LYS A 196 3.42 12.51 -18.03
CA LYS A 196 4.67 12.99 -17.43
C LYS A 196 4.64 12.77 -15.92
N PHE A 197 5.59 12.02 -15.42
CA PHE A 197 5.88 11.88 -14.00
C PHE A 197 7.35 12.26 -13.79
N GLU A 198 7.61 13.40 -13.16
CA GLU A 198 8.96 13.92 -12.92
C GLU A 198 9.86 13.99 -14.17
N GLY A 199 9.27 14.30 -15.33
CA GLY A 199 9.99 14.34 -16.61
C GLY A 199 10.17 12.99 -17.29
N LEU A 200 9.69 11.90 -16.67
CA LEU A 200 9.57 10.57 -17.26
C LEU A 200 8.23 10.43 -17.96
N ALA A 201 8.22 9.71 -19.07
CA ALA A 201 7.04 9.36 -19.81
C ALA A 201 6.96 7.82 -19.90
N PHE A 202 5.76 7.28 -19.74
CA PHE A 202 5.49 5.84 -19.61
C PHE A 202 4.81 5.34 -20.88
N ASP A 203 5.34 4.29 -21.49
CA ASP A 203 4.72 3.66 -22.66
C ASP A 203 3.64 2.66 -22.21
N LYS A 204 2.44 3.18 -21.92
CA LYS A 204 1.33 2.44 -21.29
C LYS A 204 1.14 0.97 -21.78
N PRO A 205 1.10 0.65 -23.09
CA PRO A 205 0.82 -0.71 -23.55
C PRO A 205 1.91 -1.73 -23.22
N THR A 206 3.11 -1.25 -22.87
CA THR A 206 4.24 -2.11 -22.51
C THR A 206 4.28 -2.43 -21.03
N TRP A 207 3.57 -1.66 -20.20
CA TRP A 207 3.50 -1.88 -18.77
C TRP A 207 2.59 -3.07 -18.45
N LYS A 208 3.15 -4.06 -17.78
CA LYS A 208 2.44 -5.29 -17.39
C LYS A 208 2.88 -5.77 -16.01
N PRO A 209 1.98 -6.44 -15.26
CA PRO A 209 2.36 -7.13 -14.05
C PRO A 209 3.26 -8.32 -14.37
N THR A 210 4.37 -8.44 -13.64
CA THR A 210 5.30 -9.59 -13.68
C THR A 210 5.14 -10.46 -12.43
N LEU A 211 4.86 -9.84 -11.29
CA LEU A 211 4.46 -10.50 -10.04
C LEU A 211 3.28 -9.72 -9.46
N VAL A 212 2.24 -10.42 -9.07
CA VAL A 212 1.13 -9.89 -8.27
C VAL A 212 0.68 -11.01 -7.35
N ALA A 213 1.08 -10.95 -6.08
CA ALA A 213 0.61 -11.85 -5.04
C ALA A 213 -0.22 -11.06 -4.04
N CYS A 214 -1.46 -11.47 -3.81
CA CYS A 214 -2.41 -10.82 -2.92
C CYS A 214 -2.80 -11.78 -1.79
N TYR A 215 -2.51 -11.43 -0.55
CA TYR A 215 -2.80 -12.26 0.63
C TYR A 215 -3.94 -11.64 1.44
N PRO A 216 -5.12 -12.28 1.50
CA PRO A 216 -6.27 -11.81 2.26
C PRO A 216 -6.11 -12.19 3.74
N ILE A 217 -6.19 -11.20 4.62
CA ILE A 217 -6.01 -11.37 6.06
C ILE A 217 -7.17 -10.74 6.82
N MET A 218 -7.77 -11.49 7.75
CA MET A 218 -8.64 -10.95 8.80
C MET A 218 -7.77 -10.39 9.93
N PHE A 219 -7.72 -9.07 10.02
CA PHE A 219 -6.86 -8.35 10.94
C PHE A 219 -7.63 -7.90 12.18
N PRO A 220 -7.14 -8.17 13.40
CA PRO A 220 -7.87 -7.89 14.63
C PRO A 220 -7.76 -6.41 15.00
N ILE A 221 -8.91 -5.75 15.13
CA ILE A 221 -9.00 -4.36 15.59
C ILE A 221 -10.10 -4.20 16.65
N TYR A 222 -9.96 -3.18 17.48
CA TYR A 222 -11.02 -2.65 18.32
C TYR A 222 -11.47 -1.30 17.81
N ILE A 223 -12.79 -1.10 17.76
CA ILE A 223 -13.41 0.20 17.44
C ILE A 223 -14.19 0.65 18.65
N ALA A 224 -13.87 1.82 19.19
CA ALA A 224 -14.57 2.42 20.32
C ALA A 224 -15.18 3.76 19.92
N ASP A 225 -16.43 3.97 20.29
CA ASP A 225 -17.12 5.27 20.17
C ASP A 225 -17.13 5.97 21.53
N PHE A 226 -16.56 7.16 21.58
CA PHE A 226 -16.50 8.00 22.76
C PHE A 226 -17.37 9.22 22.57
N GLU A 227 -18.15 9.56 23.58
CA GLU A 227 -18.82 10.86 23.71
C GLU A 227 -17.99 11.78 24.58
N TYR A 228 -17.86 13.04 24.16
CA TYR A 228 -17.22 14.08 24.94
C TYR A 228 -17.96 15.40 24.80
N GLU A 229 -17.99 16.19 25.86
CA GLU A 229 -18.43 17.57 25.77
C GLU A 229 -17.29 18.40 25.14
N ALA A 230 -17.56 19.19 24.09
CA ALA A 230 -16.58 19.99 23.35
C ALA A 230 -16.60 21.48 23.77
N GLY A 231 -17.79 22.05 24.02
CA GLY A 231 -18.01 23.44 24.47
C GLY A 231 -19.10 23.54 25.55
N GLU A 232 -19.72 24.70 25.73
CA GLU A 232 -20.84 24.92 26.67
C GLU A 232 -22.04 23.99 26.35
N GLY A 233 -22.05 22.77 26.89
CA GLY A 233 -23.10 21.77 26.66
C GLY A 233 -23.11 21.09 25.29
N GLU A 234 -22.14 21.37 24.40
CA GLU A 234 -22.06 20.70 23.09
C GLU A 234 -21.46 19.30 23.26
N MET A 235 -22.27 18.25 23.11
CA MET A 235 -21.79 16.86 23.07
C MET A 235 -21.37 16.46 21.65
N ARG A 236 -20.18 15.89 21.53
CA ARG A 236 -19.65 15.32 20.30
C ARG A 236 -19.27 13.86 20.50
N SER A 237 -19.16 13.12 19.41
CA SER A 237 -18.62 11.77 19.43
C SER A 237 -17.34 11.66 18.61
N MET A 238 -16.49 10.70 18.97
CA MET A 238 -15.29 10.34 18.22
C MET A 238 -15.13 8.82 18.20
N ASN A 239 -14.79 8.29 17.02
CA ASN A 239 -14.45 6.89 16.86
C ASN A 239 -12.94 6.73 16.95
N ILE A 240 -12.48 5.80 17.78
CA ILE A 240 -11.07 5.47 17.93
C ILE A 240 -10.89 4.01 17.55
N VAL A 241 -9.93 3.77 16.67
CA VAL A 241 -9.58 2.44 16.18
C VAL A 241 -8.21 2.07 16.73
N MET A 242 -8.07 0.85 17.22
CA MET A 242 -6.79 0.30 17.66
C MET A 242 -6.61 -1.10 17.08
N ASP A 243 -5.43 -1.40 16.56
CA ASP A 243 -5.11 -2.78 16.22
C ASP A 243 -4.88 -3.65 17.47
N ALA A 244 -4.95 -4.97 17.32
CA ALA A 244 -4.89 -5.90 18.46
C ALA A 244 -4.06 -7.15 18.17
N HIS A 245 -3.06 -7.04 17.30
CA HIS A 245 -2.26 -8.16 16.80
C HIS A 245 -0.95 -8.39 17.57
N ASP A 246 -0.40 -7.38 18.26
CA ASP A 246 0.86 -7.48 19.01
C ASP A 246 0.56 -7.85 20.47
N GLU A 247 1.41 -8.65 21.12
CA GLU A 247 1.27 -9.00 22.55
C GLU A 247 1.56 -7.82 23.47
N ASN A 248 2.48 -6.95 23.07
CA ASN A 248 2.75 -5.71 23.77
C ASN A 248 1.75 -4.66 23.35
N LEU A 249 0.80 -4.39 24.23
CA LEU A 249 -0.21 -3.36 24.05
C LEU A 249 0.41 -2.03 23.58
N LYS A 250 1.63 -1.64 24.01
CA LYS A 250 2.35 -0.43 23.58
C LYS A 250 2.63 -0.35 22.08
N HIS A 251 2.84 -1.49 21.42
CA HIS A 251 3.05 -1.54 19.98
C HIS A 251 1.75 -1.42 19.19
N CYS A 252 0.61 -1.68 19.83
CA CYS A 252 -0.68 -1.53 19.17
C CYS A 252 -0.94 -0.06 18.78
N ARG A 253 -1.18 0.17 17.49
CA ARG A 253 -1.37 1.51 16.94
C ARG A 253 -2.80 1.96 17.20
N ILE A 254 -2.94 3.23 17.57
CA ILE A 254 -4.22 3.89 17.74
C ILE A 254 -4.36 4.96 16.68
N SER A 255 -5.50 4.97 16.00
CA SER A 255 -5.88 5.97 15.02
C SER A 255 -7.26 6.51 15.35
N CYS A 256 -7.41 7.83 15.31
CA CYS A 256 -8.69 8.49 15.43
C CYS A 256 -8.77 9.61 14.38
N PRO A 257 -9.97 9.97 13.91
CA PRO A 257 -10.12 11.14 13.10
C PRO A 257 -9.79 12.40 13.91
N PRO A 258 -9.14 13.41 13.31
CA PRO A 258 -8.86 14.64 14.01
C PRO A 258 -10.18 15.32 14.37
N THR A 259 -10.34 15.69 15.64
CA THR A 259 -11.46 16.52 16.06
C THR A 259 -11.38 17.88 15.34
N PRO A 260 -12.50 18.58 15.12
CA PRO A 260 -12.49 19.91 14.47
C PRO A 260 -11.48 20.87 15.13
N GLU A 261 -11.41 20.87 16.46
CA GLU A 261 -10.46 21.67 17.24
C GLU A 261 -9.00 21.35 16.88
N VAL A 262 -8.67 20.06 16.77
CA VAL A 262 -7.32 19.58 16.45
C VAL A 262 -6.97 19.88 14.98
N ALA A 263 -7.92 19.66 14.08
CA ALA A 263 -7.76 19.95 12.65
C ALA A 263 -7.56 21.45 12.38
N GLU A 264 -8.28 22.32 13.10
CA GLU A 264 -8.12 23.78 12.98
C GLU A 264 -6.74 24.24 13.46
N ARG A 265 -6.27 23.73 14.60
CA ARG A 265 -4.97 24.08 15.19
C ARG A 265 -3.77 23.50 14.45
N THR A 266 -3.94 22.37 13.77
CA THR A 266 -2.84 21.63 13.12
C THR A 266 -3.07 21.53 11.62
N PRO A 267 -2.51 22.45 10.80
CA PRO A 267 -2.70 22.45 9.35
C PRO A 267 -2.34 21.12 8.66
N ARG A 268 -1.37 20.37 9.21
CA ARG A 268 -0.99 19.04 8.70
C ARG A 268 -2.12 18.02 8.80
N LEU A 269 -2.95 18.11 9.85
CA LEU A 269 -4.06 17.19 10.09
C LEU A 269 -5.31 17.53 9.25
N LYS A 270 -5.39 18.74 8.67
CA LYS A 270 -6.46 19.07 7.70
C LYS A 270 -6.43 18.19 6.46
N ASN A 271 -5.27 17.61 6.15
CA ASN A 271 -5.06 16.81 4.95
C ASN A 271 -5.22 15.30 5.18
N ASN A 272 -5.34 14.83 6.43
CA ASN A 272 -5.40 13.40 6.75
C ASN A 272 -6.70 13.07 7.48
N TYR A 273 -7.35 11.96 7.11
CA TYR A 273 -8.54 11.50 7.83
C TYR A 273 -8.27 11.01 9.23
N TYR A 274 -7.06 10.50 9.47
CA TYR A 274 -6.67 9.94 10.74
C TYR A 274 -5.41 10.60 11.25
N ILE A 275 -5.32 10.74 12.56
CA ILE A 275 -4.08 11.09 13.24
C ILE A 275 -3.15 9.89 13.11
N ASN A 276 -1.92 10.14 12.65
CA ASN A 276 -0.89 9.14 12.46
C ASN A 276 -1.32 8.00 11.50
N PRO A 277 -1.57 8.28 10.20
CA PRO A 277 -1.79 7.22 9.23
C PRO A 277 -0.48 6.48 8.95
N VAL A 278 -0.57 5.18 8.69
CA VAL A 278 0.56 4.38 8.20
C VAL A 278 0.63 4.58 6.70
N THR A 279 1.81 4.49 6.11
CA THR A 279 1.92 4.39 4.66
C THR A 279 1.23 3.12 4.18
N PHE A 280 0.59 3.17 3.01
CA PHE A 280 0.04 1.97 2.38
C PHE A 280 1.16 1.14 1.73
N VAL A 281 2.34 1.71 1.53
CA VAL A 281 3.54 1.00 1.06
C VAL A 281 4.64 1.17 2.10
N PRO A 282 4.89 0.17 2.98
CA PRO A 282 5.89 0.29 4.04
C PRO A 282 7.32 0.15 3.52
N GLU A 283 7.54 -0.72 2.53
CA GLU A 283 8.85 -1.00 1.94
C GLU A 283 8.93 -0.34 0.55
N LYS A 284 9.80 0.66 0.42
CA LYS A 284 9.92 1.48 -0.79
C LYS A 284 10.99 0.93 -1.73
N ASP A 285 10.62 -0.07 -2.51
CA ASP A 285 11.45 -0.61 -3.59
C ASP A 285 10.99 -0.10 -4.96
N VAL A 286 10.92 1.22 -5.10
CA VAL A 286 10.68 1.86 -6.41
C VAL A 286 12.02 2.01 -7.12
N PHE A 287 12.31 1.12 -8.05
CA PHE A 287 13.55 1.12 -8.83
C PHE A 287 13.32 1.53 -10.28
N LEU A 288 13.64 2.79 -10.59
CA LEU A 288 13.73 3.25 -11.97
C LEU A 288 15.19 3.09 -12.43
N PRO A 289 15.51 2.22 -13.41
CA PRO A 289 16.89 2.06 -13.87
C PRO A 289 17.41 3.37 -14.47
N PHE A 290 18.54 3.81 -13.94
CA PHE A 290 19.16 5.11 -14.20
C PHE A 290 20.01 5.09 -15.48
N SER A 291 19.40 5.45 -16.60
CA SER A 291 20.09 5.98 -17.79
C SER A 291 19.69 7.44 -18.11
N LEU A 292 18.67 7.96 -17.44
CA LEU A 292 18.04 9.26 -17.77
C LEU A 292 18.63 10.48 -17.03
N THR A 293 19.63 10.30 -16.17
CA THR A 293 20.06 11.34 -15.20
C THR A 293 21.32 12.14 -15.56
N GLU A 294 22.02 11.84 -16.65
CA GLU A 294 23.19 12.65 -17.06
C GLU A 294 22.83 14.13 -17.32
N ASP A 295 21.57 14.42 -17.68
CA ASP A 295 21.11 15.80 -17.91
C ASP A 295 20.49 16.48 -16.66
N ILE A 296 20.17 15.74 -15.58
CA ILE A 296 19.39 16.29 -14.43
C ILE A 296 20.28 16.61 -13.23
N PHE A 297 21.43 15.95 -13.09
CA PHE A 297 22.38 16.21 -12.00
C PHE A 297 23.73 16.60 -12.57
N THR A 298 23.88 17.88 -12.89
CA THR A 298 25.20 18.49 -13.05
C THR A 298 25.97 18.39 -11.71
N PRO A 299 27.27 18.03 -11.74
CA PRO A 299 28.07 17.89 -10.54
C PRO A 299 28.37 19.29 -9.97
N GLN A 300 27.71 19.66 -8.88
CA GLN A 300 28.16 20.78 -8.03
C GLN A 300 28.78 20.34 -6.70
N ASP A 301 28.74 19.04 -6.34
CA ASP A 301 29.37 18.54 -5.11
C ASP A 301 30.32 17.37 -5.41
N GLU A 302 31.54 17.69 -5.88
CA GLU A 302 32.60 16.70 -6.13
C GLU A 302 33.24 16.13 -4.85
N GLU A 303 33.00 16.72 -3.67
CA GLU A 303 33.73 16.35 -2.44
C GLU A 303 33.21 15.09 -1.74
N ASN A 304 32.01 14.59 -2.05
CA ASN A 304 31.45 13.41 -1.37
C ASN A 304 31.30 12.20 -2.30
N LYS A 305 32.45 11.61 -2.69
CA LYS A 305 32.55 10.37 -3.47
C LYS A 305 32.22 9.10 -2.68
N LYS A 306 30.97 8.97 -2.21
CA LYS A 306 30.38 7.65 -1.98
C LYS A 306 29.33 7.40 -3.06
N PRO A 307 29.24 6.19 -3.64
CA PRO A 307 28.09 5.79 -4.44
C PRO A 307 26.87 5.83 -3.51
N LYS A 308 26.23 6.99 -3.44
CA LYS A 308 24.98 7.16 -2.73
C LYS A 308 23.98 6.41 -3.58
N TRP A 309 23.48 5.29 -3.09
CA TRP A 309 22.21 4.75 -3.56
C TRP A 309 21.24 5.94 -3.57
N ILE A 310 20.91 6.45 -4.76
CA ILE A 310 19.99 7.57 -4.87
C ILE A 310 18.61 6.93 -4.68
N GLU A 311 18.25 6.74 -3.41
CA GLU A 311 16.86 6.80 -3.01
C GLU A 311 16.35 8.10 -3.64
N ILE A 312 15.50 7.99 -4.67
CA ILE A 312 14.96 9.13 -5.41
C ILE A 312 14.11 9.92 -4.42
N LYS A 313 14.76 10.79 -3.63
CA LYS A 313 14.13 11.88 -2.88
C LYS A 313 14.03 13.07 -3.82
N ALA A 314 13.49 12.86 -5.01
CA ALA A 314 13.22 13.97 -5.91
C ALA A 314 12.16 14.87 -5.24
N PRO A 315 12.36 16.19 -5.24
CA PRO A 315 11.40 17.11 -4.65
C PRO A 315 10.20 17.26 -5.58
N GLY A 316 9.13 16.49 -5.38
CA GLY A 316 7.88 16.79 -6.08
C GLY A 316 6.83 15.68 -6.19
N ALA A 317 7.21 14.41 -6.34
CA ALA A 317 6.23 13.33 -6.41
C ALA A 317 6.77 12.03 -5.79
N ASP A 318 6.64 11.89 -4.48
CA ASP A 318 6.77 10.60 -3.82
C ASP A 318 5.68 9.67 -4.39
N LEU A 319 6.01 8.69 -5.23
CA LEU A 319 5.02 7.71 -5.76
C LEU A 319 4.22 7.07 -4.63
N VAL A 320 4.89 6.82 -3.50
CA VAL A 320 4.23 6.34 -2.29
C VAL A 320 3.31 7.40 -1.72
N GLY A 321 3.74 8.67 -1.67
CA GLY A 321 2.89 9.78 -1.26
C GLY A 321 1.68 10.02 -2.19
N MET A 322 1.83 9.77 -3.50
CA MET A 322 0.73 9.80 -4.47
C MET A 322 -0.24 8.65 -4.22
N TYR A 323 0.29 7.44 -4.04
CA TYR A 323 -0.53 6.26 -3.72
C TYR A 323 -1.24 6.43 -2.38
N ASP A 324 -0.55 6.86 -1.33
CA ASP A 324 -1.12 7.15 -0.01
C ASP A 324 -2.20 8.23 -0.10
N SER A 325 -1.96 9.31 -0.86
CA SER A 325 -2.94 10.37 -1.08
C SER A 325 -4.13 9.91 -1.92
N TRP A 326 -3.95 8.93 -2.79
CA TRP A 326 -5.03 8.35 -3.58
C TRP A 326 -5.86 7.38 -2.73
N MET A 327 -5.21 6.49 -1.99
CA MET A 327 -5.83 5.54 -1.06
C MET A 327 -6.57 6.23 0.08
N SER A 328 -6.03 7.33 0.59
CA SER A 328 -6.64 8.18 1.62
C SER A 328 -6.80 9.62 1.09
N PRO A 329 -7.77 9.87 0.19
CA PRO A 329 -7.97 11.18 -0.44
C PRO A 329 -8.27 12.25 0.59
N ARG A 330 -7.71 13.46 0.44
CA ARG A 330 -7.92 14.51 1.43
C ARG A 330 -9.42 14.86 1.59
N PRO A 331 -9.89 15.16 2.81
CA PRO A 331 -11.25 15.64 3.01
C PRO A 331 -11.51 16.90 2.18
N THR A 332 -12.61 16.96 1.44
CA THR A 332 -12.99 18.17 0.67
C THR A 332 -13.61 19.23 1.58
N SER A 333 -14.23 18.80 2.69
CA SER A 333 -14.67 19.65 3.78
C SER A 333 -14.67 18.88 5.10
N LEU A 334 -14.84 19.56 6.23
CA LEU A 334 -15.01 18.93 7.55
C LEU A 334 -16.23 18.00 7.63
N THR A 335 -17.17 18.11 6.69
CA THR A 335 -18.45 17.38 6.68
C THR A 335 -18.63 16.45 5.49
N SER A 336 -17.67 16.44 4.55
CA SER A 336 -17.75 15.67 3.31
C SER A 336 -16.49 14.80 3.16
N ILE A 337 -16.72 13.50 3.23
CA ILE A 337 -15.72 12.47 3.00
C ILE A 337 -15.94 12.00 1.56
N PRO A 338 -15.02 12.20 0.59
CA PRO A 338 -15.01 11.46 -0.67
C PRO A 338 -15.28 9.97 -0.48
N PRO A 339 -15.76 9.26 -1.50
CA PRO A 339 -15.83 7.81 -1.45
C PRO A 339 -14.43 7.21 -1.37
N SER A 340 -14.32 6.00 -0.81
CA SER A 340 -13.08 5.24 -0.89
C SER A 340 -12.79 4.86 -2.35
N PRO A 341 -11.54 4.90 -2.82
CA PRO A 341 -11.20 4.39 -4.14
C PRO A 341 -11.62 2.92 -4.33
N MET A 342 -11.67 2.16 -3.24
CA MET A 342 -12.14 0.78 -3.24
C MET A 342 -13.62 0.64 -3.57
N VAL A 343 -14.44 1.71 -3.47
CA VAL A 343 -15.84 1.69 -3.95
C VAL A 343 -15.87 1.48 -5.46
N GLU A 344 -15.01 2.17 -6.21
CA GLU A 344 -14.95 2.00 -7.66
C GLU A 344 -14.46 0.59 -8.03
N VAL A 345 -13.50 0.07 -7.26
CA VAL A 345 -12.96 -1.29 -7.43
C VAL A 345 -14.06 -2.33 -7.22
N GLU A 346 -14.75 -2.27 -6.07
CA GLU A 346 -15.87 -3.18 -5.73
C GLU A 346 -16.94 -3.19 -6.84
N VAL A 347 -17.34 -2.01 -7.33
CA VAL A 347 -18.34 -1.89 -8.40
C VAL A 347 -17.86 -2.50 -9.71
N SER A 348 -16.58 -2.31 -10.06
CA SER A 348 -16.01 -2.84 -11.31
C SER A 348 -15.80 -4.35 -11.29
N GLU A 349 -15.42 -4.93 -10.15
CA GLU A 349 -15.11 -6.35 -10.04
C GLU A 349 -16.37 -7.22 -9.88
N GLY A 350 -17.43 -6.66 -9.28
CA GLY A 350 -18.61 -7.44 -8.89
C GLY A 350 -18.34 -8.38 -7.70
N GLY A 351 -17.32 -8.10 -6.90
CA GLY A 351 -16.86 -8.91 -5.77
C GLY A 351 -15.49 -9.57 -5.99
N VAL A 352 -14.97 -10.21 -4.94
CA VAL A 352 -13.63 -10.82 -4.96
C VAL A 352 -13.64 -12.13 -5.74
N LYS A 353 -12.76 -12.23 -6.76
CA LYS A 353 -12.57 -13.43 -7.59
C LYS A 353 -11.64 -14.43 -6.90
N TRP A 354 -12.13 -15.12 -5.87
CA TRP A 354 -11.32 -16.02 -5.02
C TRP A 354 -10.55 -17.11 -5.76
N ASP A 355 -11.00 -17.52 -6.94
CA ASP A 355 -10.34 -18.53 -7.77
C ASP A 355 -9.09 -18.01 -8.51
N ASP A 356 -8.83 -16.70 -8.50
CA ASP A 356 -7.63 -16.12 -9.13
C ASP A 356 -6.37 -16.60 -8.40
N GLU A 357 -5.42 -17.15 -9.15
CA GLU A 357 -4.13 -17.66 -8.69
C GLU A 357 -3.19 -16.57 -8.22
N ARG A 358 -3.51 -15.29 -8.41
CA ARG A 358 -2.77 -14.20 -7.76
C ARG A 358 -3.20 -14.03 -6.30
N ILE A 359 -4.40 -14.49 -5.94
CA ILE A 359 -4.87 -14.51 -4.56
C ILE A 359 -4.35 -15.79 -3.91
N GLN A 360 -3.51 -15.64 -2.89
CA GLN A 360 -2.81 -16.72 -2.20
C GLN A 360 -3.12 -16.70 -0.71
N SER A 361 -2.94 -17.84 -0.04
CA SER A 361 -2.94 -17.89 1.43
C SER A 361 -1.70 -17.20 1.99
N TRP A 362 -1.76 -16.72 3.23
CA TRP A 362 -0.56 -16.27 3.93
C TRP A 362 0.20 -17.47 4.48
N SER A 363 1.15 -17.98 3.69
CA SER A 363 2.05 -19.06 4.07
C SER A 363 3.51 -18.63 3.94
N GLY A 364 4.37 -19.12 4.84
CA GLY A 364 5.79 -18.82 4.86
C GLY A 364 6.49 -19.34 3.61
N GLU A 365 6.13 -20.54 3.14
CA GLU A 365 6.69 -21.15 1.92
C GLU A 365 6.41 -20.30 0.68
N GLU A 366 5.14 -19.95 0.41
CA GLU A 366 4.78 -19.16 -0.78
C GLU A 366 5.35 -17.74 -0.72
N ARG A 367 5.40 -17.14 0.47
CA ARG A 367 5.99 -15.82 0.67
C ARG A 367 7.50 -15.83 0.43
N MET A 368 8.21 -16.84 0.94
CA MET A 368 9.65 -17.01 0.67
C MET A 368 9.92 -17.22 -0.82
N GLU A 369 9.11 -18.04 -1.52
CA GLU A 369 9.25 -18.20 -2.99
C GLU A 369 9.03 -16.85 -3.72
N ASN A 370 8.03 -16.07 -3.31
CA ASN A 370 7.75 -14.75 -3.89
C ASN A 370 8.85 -13.74 -3.57
N GLU A 371 9.41 -13.77 -2.36
CA GLU A 371 10.52 -12.92 -1.93
C GLU A 371 11.82 -13.25 -2.68
N GLU A 372 12.17 -14.53 -2.80
CA GLU A 372 13.32 -14.98 -3.60
C GLU A 372 13.16 -14.53 -5.06
N PHE A 373 11.97 -14.71 -5.64
CA PHE A 373 11.69 -14.22 -6.99
C PHE A 373 11.86 -12.70 -7.11
N PHE A 374 11.40 -11.95 -6.11
CA PHE A 374 11.52 -10.49 -6.08
C PHE A 374 12.99 -10.05 -6.02
N ASP A 375 13.79 -10.68 -5.17
CA ASP A 375 15.22 -10.38 -5.03
C ASP A 375 16.00 -10.72 -6.30
N VAL A 376 15.74 -11.88 -6.90
CA VAL A 376 16.35 -12.27 -8.17
C VAL A 376 15.87 -11.37 -9.32
N ALA A 377 14.62 -10.90 -9.30
CA ALA A 377 14.13 -9.93 -10.27
C ALA A 377 14.88 -8.60 -10.14
N LEU A 378 15.10 -8.11 -8.92
CA LEU A 378 15.90 -6.92 -8.66
C LEU A 378 17.34 -7.10 -9.19
N GLU A 379 17.98 -8.23 -8.89
CA GLU A 379 19.33 -8.55 -9.41
C GLU A 379 19.36 -8.51 -10.95
N ALA A 380 18.40 -9.16 -11.62
CA ALA A 380 18.30 -9.18 -13.08
C ALA A 380 18.13 -7.78 -13.67
N ARG A 381 17.34 -6.90 -13.03
CA ARG A 381 17.16 -5.52 -13.48
C ARG A 381 18.37 -4.65 -13.24
N LEU A 382 19.09 -4.85 -12.14
CA LEU A 382 20.38 -4.17 -11.91
C LEU A 382 21.42 -4.58 -12.96
N ALA A 383 21.44 -5.86 -13.35
CA ALA A 383 22.32 -6.35 -14.42
C ALA A 383 21.96 -5.75 -15.78
N GLU A 384 20.66 -5.69 -16.13
CA GLU A 384 20.17 -5.04 -17.34
C GLU A 384 20.54 -3.55 -17.39
N ALA A 385 20.29 -2.81 -16.30
CA ALA A 385 20.62 -1.39 -16.19
C ALA A 385 22.13 -1.14 -16.36
N LYS A 386 22.97 -2.03 -15.83
CA LYS A 386 24.42 -1.98 -16.00
C LYS A 386 24.82 -2.13 -17.47
N VAL A 387 24.22 -3.08 -18.20
CA VAL A 387 24.47 -3.25 -19.64
C VAL A 387 24.06 -1.99 -20.41
N GLN A 388 22.86 -1.48 -20.19
CA GLN A 388 22.36 -0.28 -20.86
C GLN A 388 23.29 0.93 -20.62
N ARG A 389 23.80 1.10 -19.39
CA ARG A 389 24.74 2.18 -19.06
C ARG A 389 26.09 2.02 -19.78
N LEU A 390 26.64 0.82 -19.85
CA LEU A 390 27.90 0.60 -20.55
C LEU A 390 27.75 0.82 -22.06
N GLU A 391 26.59 0.44 -22.62
CA GLU A 391 26.26 0.70 -24.02
C GLU A 391 26.07 2.20 -24.29
N SER A 392 25.44 2.96 -23.40
CA SER A 392 25.32 4.41 -23.56
C SER A 392 26.69 5.11 -23.48
N MET A 393 27.55 4.69 -22.55
CA MET A 393 28.94 5.18 -22.47
C MET A 393 29.73 4.89 -23.75
N ARG A 394 29.53 3.70 -24.35
CA ARG A 394 30.13 3.34 -25.63
C ARG A 394 29.63 4.21 -26.78
N GLN A 395 28.34 4.55 -26.81
CA GLN A 395 27.76 5.40 -27.86
C GLN A 395 28.19 6.86 -27.75
N GLN A 396 28.40 7.37 -26.54
CA GLN A 396 28.83 8.76 -26.31
C GLN A 396 30.34 8.97 -26.48
N SER A 397 31.14 7.92 -26.30
CA SER A 397 32.59 8.03 -26.43
C SER A 397 32.98 8.05 -27.91
N ASP A 398 33.90 8.95 -28.27
CA ASP A 398 34.45 9.01 -29.63
C ASP A 398 35.10 7.66 -29.99
N PRO A 399 34.70 6.99 -31.10
CA PRO A 399 35.26 5.71 -31.53
C PRO A 399 36.79 5.66 -31.55
N SER A 400 37.44 6.81 -31.80
CA SER A 400 38.91 6.93 -31.82
C SER A 400 39.58 6.92 -30.45
N THR A 401 38.82 7.12 -29.36
CA THR A 401 39.33 7.20 -27.98
C THR A 401 38.96 6.00 -27.11
N LEU A 402 38.12 5.09 -27.62
CA LEU A 402 37.55 3.97 -26.86
C LEU A 402 38.51 2.79 -26.67
N ASP A 403 39.37 2.50 -27.65
CA ASP A 403 40.30 1.36 -27.57
C ASP A 403 41.46 1.62 -26.59
N ASP A 404 41.82 2.89 -26.34
CA ASP A 404 42.92 3.25 -25.43
C ASP A 404 42.46 3.64 -24.01
N ARG A 405 41.15 3.84 -23.78
CA ARG A 405 40.61 4.14 -22.45
C ARG A 405 40.45 2.87 -21.64
N ASN A 406 41.57 2.44 -21.08
CA ASN A 406 41.63 1.54 -19.95
C ASN A 406 40.86 2.16 -18.76
N VAL A 407 39.58 1.79 -18.61
CA VAL A 407 38.77 2.21 -17.46
C VAL A 407 39.24 1.40 -16.26
N MET A 408 39.81 2.09 -15.27
CA MET A 408 40.22 1.46 -14.02
C MET A 408 38.99 1.09 -13.21
N VAL A 409 38.62 -0.19 -13.21
CA VAL A 409 37.60 -0.71 -12.30
C VAL A 409 38.25 -0.86 -10.93
N LEU A 410 37.87 0.00 -9.98
CA LEU A 410 38.21 -0.18 -8.58
C LEU A 410 37.49 -1.45 -8.08
N GLY A 411 38.24 -2.55 -8.00
CA GLY A 411 37.77 -3.78 -7.39
C GLY A 411 37.49 -3.58 -5.91
N GLY A 412 36.50 -4.31 -5.38
CA GLY A 412 36.24 -4.36 -3.95
C GLY A 412 37.47 -4.80 -3.13
N PRO A 413 37.42 -4.67 -1.80
CA PRO A 413 38.58 -4.70 -0.90
C PRO A 413 39.47 -5.96 -0.93
N GLU A 414 39.06 -7.03 -1.61
CA GLU A 414 39.82 -8.29 -1.70
C GLU A 414 40.59 -8.50 -3.03
N LYS A 415 40.51 -7.60 -4.02
CA LYS A 415 41.25 -7.75 -5.29
C LYS A 415 42.20 -6.57 -5.55
N GLU A 416 43.41 -6.67 -5.01
CA GLU A 416 44.50 -5.66 -5.11
C GLU A 416 45.18 -5.53 -6.48
N LYS A 417 44.67 -6.13 -7.56
CA LYS A 417 45.18 -5.89 -8.92
C LYS A 417 44.11 -5.26 -9.77
N GLY A 418 44.21 -3.93 -9.95
CA GLY A 418 43.40 -3.20 -10.92
C GLY A 418 43.64 -3.79 -12.31
N LEU A 419 42.70 -4.62 -12.76
CA LEU A 419 42.68 -5.09 -14.14
C LEU A 419 42.07 -3.96 -14.96
N PHE A 420 42.86 -3.42 -15.87
CA PHE A 420 42.31 -2.59 -16.94
C PHE A 420 41.56 -3.50 -17.89
N GLN A 421 40.24 -3.31 -17.99
CA GLN A 421 39.40 -4.02 -18.96
C GLN A 421 38.92 -3.00 -19.98
N SER A 422 38.85 -3.42 -21.25
CA SER A 422 38.25 -2.58 -22.28
C SER A 422 36.74 -2.43 -22.03
N VAL A 423 36.13 -1.32 -22.48
CA VAL A 423 34.68 -1.11 -22.36
C VAL A 423 33.90 -2.25 -23.03
N ASN A 424 34.42 -2.80 -24.13
CA ASN A 424 33.81 -3.94 -24.81
C ASN A 424 33.85 -5.21 -23.95
N GLU A 425 34.98 -5.51 -23.29
CA GLU A 425 35.06 -6.64 -22.35
C GLU A 425 34.09 -6.46 -21.16
N MET A 426 33.95 -5.23 -20.66
CA MET A 426 33.00 -4.92 -19.60
C MET A 426 31.55 -5.12 -20.05
N ILE A 427 31.21 -4.72 -21.30
CA ILE A 427 29.87 -4.93 -21.88
C ILE A 427 29.59 -6.42 -22.04
N GLU A 428 30.52 -7.20 -22.60
CA GLU A 428 30.34 -8.64 -22.78
C GLU A 428 30.21 -9.37 -21.44
N ALA A 429 31.03 -9.01 -20.44
CA ALA A 429 30.92 -9.54 -19.09
C ALA A 429 29.58 -9.15 -18.42
N ALA A 430 29.11 -7.91 -18.62
CA ALA A 430 27.83 -7.46 -18.11
C ALA A 430 26.65 -8.17 -18.79
N LYS A 431 26.71 -8.41 -20.11
CA LYS A 431 25.71 -9.19 -20.85
C LYS A 431 25.66 -10.65 -20.41
N ALA A 432 26.82 -11.26 -20.16
CA ALA A 432 26.88 -12.60 -19.59
C ALA A 432 26.24 -12.64 -18.20
N GLY A 433 26.51 -11.65 -17.34
CA GLY A 433 25.88 -11.50 -16.04
C GLY A 433 24.37 -11.27 -16.11
N GLN A 434 23.91 -10.44 -17.05
CA GLN A 434 22.48 -10.21 -17.30
C GLN A 434 21.79 -11.51 -17.70
N LYS A 435 22.35 -12.26 -18.65
CA LYS A 435 21.78 -13.54 -19.11
C LYS A 435 21.74 -14.59 -17.99
N ASP A 436 22.75 -14.63 -17.13
CA ASP A 436 22.78 -15.51 -15.95
C ASP A 436 21.68 -15.13 -14.95
N ALA A 437 21.51 -13.83 -14.69
CA ALA A 437 20.46 -13.32 -13.81
C ALA A 437 19.04 -13.57 -14.39
N GLU A 438 18.84 -13.42 -15.70
CA GLU A 438 17.59 -13.78 -16.38
C GLU A 438 17.29 -15.28 -16.27
N ARG A 439 18.31 -16.14 -16.37
CA ARG A 439 18.14 -17.59 -16.16
C ARG A 439 17.70 -17.89 -14.72
N ARG A 440 18.38 -17.30 -13.74
CA ARG A 440 18.03 -17.44 -12.31
C ARG A 440 16.62 -16.92 -12.04
N LEU A 441 16.20 -15.85 -12.69
CA LEU A 441 14.85 -15.30 -12.55
C LEU A 441 13.77 -16.28 -13.02
N GLU A 442 14.00 -16.96 -14.15
CA GLU A 442 13.09 -18.01 -14.63
C GLU A 442 13.06 -19.23 -13.70
N GLU A 443 14.22 -19.61 -13.14
CA GLU A 443 14.37 -20.71 -12.19
C GLU A 443 13.67 -20.41 -10.84
N ALA A 444 13.78 -19.18 -10.35
CA ALA A 444 13.16 -18.69 -9.11
C ALA A 444 11.64 -18.44 -9.25
N ARG A 445 11.08 -18.51 -10.46
CA ARG A 445 9.65 -18.24 -10.68
C ARG A 445 8.76 -19.20 -9.88
N PRO A 446 7.88 -18.70 -8.98
CA PRO A 446 6.99 -19.53 -8.18
C PRO A 446 6.05 -20.38 -9.03
N LYS A 447 5.65 -21.54 -8.52
CA LYS A 447 4.81 -22.51 -9.27
C LYS A 447 3.47 -21.90 -9.70
N TRP A 448 2.83 -21.16 -8.80
CA TRP A 448 1.56 -20.49 -9.08
C TRP A 448 1.71 -19.44 -10.19
N LEU A 449 2.83 -18.71 -10.20
CA LEU A 449 3.10 -17.67 -11.19
C LEU A 449 3.33 -18.28 -12.57
N ARG A 450 4.09 -19.39 -12.65
CA ARG A 450 4.24 -20.17 -13.90
C ARG A 450 2.89 -20.60 -14.46
N LYS A 451 2.02 -21.17 -13.62
CA LYS A 451 0.67 -21.59 -14.00
C LYS A 451 -0.17 -20.42 -14.50
N TRP A 452 -0.12 -19.27 -13.81
CA TRP A 452 -0.83 -18.07 -14.19
C TRP A 452 -0.37 -17.55 -15.56
N VAL A 453 0.95 -17.44 -15.78
CA VAL A 453 1.54 -17.03 -17.07
C VAL A 453 1.13 -17.97 -18.20
N SER A 454 1.25 -19.29 -18.01
CA SER A 454 0.89 -20.28 -19.05
C SER A 454 -0.58 -20.17 -19.48
N ARG A 455 -1.48 -19.90 -18.54
CA ARG A 455 -2.91 -19.70 -18.86
C ARG A 455 -3.17 -18.38 -19.57
N GLN A 456 -2.48 -17.30 -19.21
CA GLN A 456 -2.57 -16.02 -19.93
C GLN A 456 -2.11 -16.18 -21.38
N GLU A 457 -1.02 -16.92 -21.61
CA GLU A 457 -0.53 -17.22 -22.97
C GLU A 457 -1.49 -18.12 -23.74
N GLY A 458 -2.09 -19.13 -23.09
CA GLY A 458 -3.13 -19.98 -23.68
C GLY A 458 -4.35 -19.16 -24.13
N ALA A 459 -4.87 -18.29 -23.25
CA ALA A 459 -6.01 -17.42 -23.55
C ALA A 459 -5.73 -16.48 -24.74
N LYS A 460 -4.51 -15.92 -24.84
CA LYS A 460 -4.10 -15.10 -25.99
C LYS A 460 -4.07 -15.90 -27.29
N ARG A 461 -3.55 -17.13 -27.26
CA ARG A 461 -3.53 -18.01 -28.45
C ARG A 461 -4.94 -18.36 -28.90
N ASP A 462 -5.83 -18.71 -27.99
CA ASP A 462 -7.20 -19.07 -28.34
C ASP A 462 -8.02 -17.87 -28.83
N GLY A 463 -7.84 -16.69 -28.22
CA GLY A 463 -8.42 -15.44 -28.72
C GLY A 463 -7.98 -15.11 -30.16
N SER A 464 -6.67 -15.23 -30.43
CA SER A 464 -6.14 -14.99 -31.79
C SER A 464 -6.71 -15.93 -32.85
N LYS A 465 -7.02 -17.19 -32.48
CA LYS A 465 -7.67 -18.16 -33.37
C LYS A 465 -9.14 -17.83 -33.61
N GLN A 466 -9.87 -17.39 -32.59
CA GLN A 466 -11.27 -16.98 -32.72
C GLN A 466 -11.39 -15.73 -33.61
N ASP A 467 -10.50 -14.76 -33.45
CA ASP A 467 -10.48 -13.55 -34.28
C ASP A 467 -10.14 -13.88 -35.75
N ALA A 468 -9.16 -14.76 -35.98
CA ALA A 468 -8.83 -15.24 -37.33
C ALA A 468 -10.00 -16.00 -37.98
N ALA A 469 -10.65 -16.91 -37.24
CA ALA A 469 -11.82 -17.64 -37.73
C ALA A 469 -13.00 -16.70 -38.04
N LYS A 470 -13.23 -15.68 -37.21
CA LYS A 470 -14.28 -14.68 -37.42
C LYS A 470 -14.02 -13.86 -38.70
N GLN A 471 -12.78 -13.43 -38.92
CA GLN A 471 -12.39 -12.74 -40.15
C GLN A 471 -12.59 -13.61 -41.41
N GLU A 472 -12.33 -14.92 -41.34
CA GLU A 472 -12.58 -15.85 -42.45
C GLU A 472 -14.08 -16.03 -42.75
N THR A 473 -14.94 -16.06 -41.74
CA THR A 473 -16.40 -16.10 -41.95
C THR A 473 -16.98 -14.79 -42.46
N ASP A 474 -16.54 -13.65 -41.93
CA ASP A 474 -17.05 -12.33 -42.35
C ASP A 474 -16.60 -12.01 -43.78
N GLY A 475 -15.39 -12.39 -44.18
CA GLY A 475 -14.89 -12.22 -45.55
C GLY A 475 -15.59 -13.08 -46.61
N ARG A 476 -16.42 -14.05 -46.21
CA ARG A 476 -17.15 -14.96 -47.11
C ARG A 476 -18.59 -14.51 -47.39
N VAL A 477 -19.09 -13.50 -46.68
CA VAL A 477 -20.45 -12.96 -46.85
C VAL A 477 -20.48 -11.83 -47.89
N ASP A 478 -19.32 -11.24 -48.21
CA ASP A 478 -19.18 -10.14 -49.18
C ASP A 478 -18.72 -10.61 -50.59
N GLN A 479 -18.74 -11.92 -50.86
CA GLN A 479 -18.58 -12.52 -52.20
C GLN A 479 -19.84 -13.26 -52.60
#